data_AF-A0A497TEB9-F1
#
_entry.id   AF-A0A497TEB9-F1
#
_cell.length_a   1.000
_cell.length_b   1.000
_cell.length_c   1.000
_cell.angle_alpha   90.00
_cell.angle_beta   90.00
_cell.angle_gamma   90.00
#
_symmetry.space_group_name_H-M   'P 1'
#
loop_
_entity.id
_entity.type
_entity.pdbx_description
1 polymer ?
#
loop_
_entity_poly.entity_id
_entity_poly.type
_entity_poly.pdbx_seq_one_letter_code
_entity_poly.pdbx_strand_id
1 'polypeptide(L)'
;MNGKTLALGTFGVLVALVLLVTFTTTEAVTSSSEVNISVQVATRTMVDIAPESITWLALEPGSEGTSSDVSNQNVNRPGSIQIENVGSTNITKIWFNTTYTGTFGDPTTRPFGTGDNGSYDAGNFVVLSKYNQNDYYWVNRVDYNESQELVYLNTPTDWYYGRIRNGSQEYFFAIDTSGNCNTTTIRIGNTPHTTSQDGTTDFTSGNEGTGTNQYREWTLTAVDNYTGVADIYIGEAGQTRSYCLAVKNCNSVMLYKWNMDAPGASHCGNATYFLNNETDGELTPGSSVIADLRVRVPYGVYQGYVKQGILTVIVQSEESS
;
A
#
# COMPACT_ATOMS: atom_id res chain seq x y z
N MET A 1 -63.37 36.66 -114.52
CA MET A 1 -62.28 37.12 -115.40
C MET A 1 -61.21 37.77 -114.55
N ASN A 2 -59.98 37.41 -114.83
CA ASN A 2 -58.74 37.77 -114.13
C ASN A 2 -58.45 39.28 -114.10
N GLY A 3 -57.75 39.71 -113.05
CA GLY A 3 -56.97 40.96 -113.00
C GLY A 3 -56.47 41.23 -111.57
N LYS A 4 -55.33 40.65 -111.14
CA LYS A 4 -53.95 41.15 -111.26
C LYS A 4 -53.51 42.18 -110.19
N THR A 5 -52.68 41.66 -109.26
CA THR A 5 -51.35 42.14 -108.77
C THR A 5 -51.13 43.46 -108.01
N LEU A 6 -50.38 43.31 -106.89
CA LEU A 6 -49.35 44.17 -106.25
C LEU A 6 -49.81 45.51 -105.61
N ALA A 7 -49.27 46.01 -104.49
CA ALA A 7 -48.16 45.64 -103.62
C ALA A 7 -48.21 46.39 -102.26
N LEU A 8 -47.55 45.78 -101.26
CA LEU A 8 -46.77 46.32 -100.13
C LEU A 8 -47.21 47.55 -99.31
N GLY A 9 -47.20 47.36 -97.98
CA GLY A 9 -47.06 48.42 -96.97
C GLY A 9 -47.19 47.91 -95.53
N THR A 10 -46.12 47.29 -95.01
CA THR A 10 -45.98 46.77 -93.63
C THR A 10 -45.58 47.83 -92.59
N PHE A 11 -46.19 47.79 -91.40
CA PHE A 11 -45.69 48.21 -90.08
C PHE A 11 -46.62 47.51 -89.07
N GLY A 12 -46.25 46.71 -88.07
CA GLY A 12 -45.00 46.44 -87.37
C GLY A 12 -45.40 46.08 -85.94
N VAL A 13 -45.90 44.85 -85.70
CA VAL A 13 -46.27 44.38 -84.35
C VAL A 13 -45.04 43.70 -83.73
N LEU A 14 -44.50 44.34 -82.70
CA LEU A 14 -43.40 43.88 -81.89
C LEU A 14 -43.89 42.72 -81.01
N VAL A 15 -43.63 41.47 -81.40
CA VAL A 15 -43.79 40.30 -80.52
C VAL A 15 -42.46 40.09 -79.81
N ALA A 16 -42.35 40.63 -78.60
CA ALA A 16 -41.27 40.31 -77.69
C ALA A 16 -41.48 38.89 -77.15
N LEU A 17 -40.80 37.91 -77.77
CA LEU A 17 -40.68 36.57 -77.23
C LEU A 17 -39.71 36.60 -76.05
N VAL A 18 -40.22 36.87 -74.85
CA VAL A 18 -39.48 36.67 -73.60
C VAL A 18 -39.37 35.16 -73.40
N LEU A 19 -38.25 34.57 -73.82
CA LEU A 19 -37.84 33.26 -73.33
C LEU A 19 -37.58 33.40 -71.82
N LEU A 20 -38.56 33.05 -70.99
CA LEU A 20 -38.31 32.71 -69.60
C LEU A 20 -37.48 31.42 -69.60
N VAL A 21 -36.16 31.55 -69.61
CA VAL A 21 -35.29 30.46 -69.18
C VAL A 21 -35.46 30.38 -67.66
N THR A 22 -36.26 29.44 -67.20
CA THR A 22 -36.31 29.07 -65.78
C THR A 22 -34.95 28.48 -65.42
N PHE A 23 -34.06 29.29 -64.85
CA PHE A 23 -32.88 28.77 -64.16
C PHE A 23 -33.38 28.03 -62.92
N THR A 24 -33.44 26.70 -62.98
CA THR A 24 -33.54 25.88 -61.77
C THR A 24 -32.22 26.03 -61.03
N THR A 25 -32.18 26.91 -60.03
CA THR A 25 -31.08 26.92 -59.07
C THR A 25 -31.20 25.63 -58.27
N THR A 26 -30.35 24.64 -58.57
CA THR A 26 -30.18 23.48 -57.71
C THR A 26 -29.51 23.96 -56.43
N GLU A 27 -30.29 24.10 -55.37
CA GLU A 27 -29.74 24.30 -54.03
C GLU A 27 -28.88 23.09 -53.66
N ALA A 28 -27.73 23.33 -53.02
CA ALA A 28 -26.96 22.26 -52.42
C ALA A 28 -27.78 21.69 -51.26
N VAL A 29 -28.45 20.56 -51.50
CA VAL A 29 -29.21 19.85 -50.47
C VAL A 29 -28.21 19.01 -49.66
N THR A 30 -27.86 19.48 -48.47
CA THR A 30 -27.18 18.65 -47.47
C THR A 30 -28.20 17.69 -46.87
N SER A 31 -28.09 16.41 -47.23
CA SER A 31 -28.78 15.31 -46.58
C SER A 31 -27.83 14.65 -45.59
N SER A 32 -28.26 14.51 -44.34
CA SER A 32 -27.54 13.74 -43.33
C SER A 32 -28.47 12.69 -42.74
N SER A 33 -27.87 11.61 -42.23
CA SER A 33 -28.56 10.55 -41.50
C SER A 33 -27.71 10.18 -40.31
N GLU A 34 -28.35 9.97 -39.18
CA GLU A 34 -27.68 9.61 -37.93
C GLU A 34 -27.83 8.10 -37.67
N VAL A 35 -26.80 7.53 -37.06
CA VAL A 35 -26.81 6.14 -36.58
C VAL A 35 -26.52 6.17 -35.09
N ASN A 36 -27.40 5.53 -34.30
CA ASN A 36 -27.17 5.35 -32.87
C ASN A 36 -26.19 4.20 -32.64
N ILE A 37 -25.12 4.48 -31.91
CA ILE A 37 -24.11 3.48 -31.50
C ILE A 37 -24.21 3.32 -29.99
N SER A 38 -24.35 2.08 -29.52
CA SER A 38 -24.32 1.73 -28.09
C SER A 38 -23.22 0.71 -27.81
N VAL A 39 -22.57 0.86 -26.66
CA VAL A 39 -21.52 -0.05 -26.16
C VAL A 39 -21.85 -0.39 -24.71
N GLN A 40 -21.82 -1.69 -24.39
CA GLN A 40 -21.94 -2.18 -23.03
C GLN A 40 -20.57 -2.66 -22.54
N VAL A 41 -20.15 -2.18 -21.36
CA VAL A 41 -18.88 -2.56 -20.73
C VAL A 41 -19.18 -3.57 -19.62
N ALA A 42 -18.43 -4.67 -19.58
CA ALA A 42 -18.55 -5.68 -18.52
C ALA A 42 -17.95 -5.17 -17.20
N THR A 43 -18.51 -5.58 -16.06
CA THR A 43 -18.00 -5.25 -14.72
C THR A 43 -16.72 -6.02 -14.43
N ARG A 44 -15.63 -5.31 -14.13
CA ARG A 44 -14.32 -5.88 -13.81
C ARG A 44 -13.58 -4.97 -12.84
N THR A 45 -13.09 -5.56 -11.76
CA THR A 45 -12.19 -4.89 -10.81
C THR A 45 -10.77 -5.22 -11.20
N MET A 46 -10.00 -4.22 -11.59
CA MET A 46 -8.63 -4.38 -12.06
C MET A 46 -7.80 -3.18 -11.64
N VAL A 47 -6.54 -3.43 -11.29
CA VAL A 47 -5.56 -2.37 -11.03
C VAL A 47 -4.32 -2.54 -11.88
N ASP A 48 -3.72 -1.41 -12.22
CA ASP A 48 -2.36 -1.33 -12.73
C ASP A 48 -1.45 -0.71 -11.66
N ILE A 49 -0.25 -1.28 -11.49
CA ILE A 49 0.71 -0.88 -10.46
C ILE A 49 2.00 -0.45 -11.14
N ALA A 50 2.40 0.81 -10.95
CA ALA A 50 3.63 1.35 -11.53
C ALA A 50 4.48 2.11 -10.49
N PRO A 51 5.80 1.93 -10.46
CA PRO A 51 6.57 0.95 -11.23
C PRO A 51 6.38 -0.49 -10.68
N GLU A 52 6.60 -1.50 -11.53
CA GLU A 52 6.53 -2.92 -11.13
C GLU A 52 7.65 -3.35 -10.16
N SER A 53 8.73 -2.59 -10.09
CA SER A 53 9.84 -2.83 -9.16
C SER A 53 10.51 -1.54 -8.71
N ILE A 54 10.99 -1.55 -7.47
CA ILE A 54 11.79 -0.49 -6.87
C ILE A 54 13.02 -1.14 -6.27
N THR A 55 14.20 -0.60 -6.57
CA THR A 55 15.47 -1.07 -6.01
C THR A 55 16.13 0.07 -5.25
N TRP A 56 16.37 -0.14 -3.96
CA TRP A 56 17.22 0.73 -3.13
C TRP A 56 18.68 0.29 -3.23
N LEU A 57 19.60 1.25 -3.23
CA LEU A 57 21.02 1.04 -3.45
C LEU A 57 21.84 1.42 -2.22
N ALA A 58 22.90 0.66 -1.96
CA ALA A 58 23.95 0.99 -0.99
C ALA A 58 23.43 1.41 0.40
N LEU A 59 22.42 0.71 0.91
CA LEU A 59 21.91 0.95 2.25
C LEU A 59 22.79 0.29 3.29
N GLU A 60 23.21 1.08 4.29
CA GLU A 60 23.95 0.59 5.44
C GLU A 60 23.04 -0.14 6.43
N PRO A 61 23.52 -1.17 7.14
CA PRO A 61 22.78 -1.77 8.25
C PRO A 61 22.42 -0.72 9.30
N GLY A 62 21.16 -0.73 9.74
CA GLY A 62 20.62 0.27 10.65
C GLY A 62 20.19 1.58 9.97
N SER A 63 20.14 1.65 8.64
CA SER A 63 19.66 2.85 7.94
C SER A 63 18.19 2.76 7.51
N GLU A 64 17.62 3.91 7.17
CA GLU A 64 16.37 4.00 6.41
C GLU A 64 16.69 4.43 4.98
N GLY A 65 16.28 3.63 4.00
CA GLY A 65 16.33 3.96 2.59
C GLY A 65 15.13 4.80 2.19
N THR A 66 15.41 5.96 1.61
CA THR A 66 14.42 6.96 1.19
C THR A 66 14.38 7.08 -0.34
N SER A 67 13.64 8.06 -0.87
CA SER A 67 13.56 8.31 -2.31
C SER A 67 14.91 8.64 -2.94
N SER A 68 15.87 9.23 -2.20
CA SER A 68 17.21 9.53 -2.70
C SER A 68 18.04 8.29 -3.00
N ASP A 69 17.70 7.16 -2.37
CA ASP A 69 18.50 5.94 -2.40
C ASP A 69 17.97 4.94 -3.43
N VAL A 70 16.91 5.29 -4.14
CA VAL A 70 16.30 4.48 -5.19
C VAL A 70 17.13 4.57 -6.47
N SER A 71 17.33 3.44 -7.14
CA SER A 71 18.09 3.36 -8.40
C SER A 71 17.51 4.21 -9.54
N ASN A 72 16.18 4.23 -9.68
CA ASN A 72 15.51 5.02 -10.71
C ASN A 72 15.10 6.40 -10.17
N GLN A 73 15.90 7.40 -10.51
CA GLN A 73 15.65 8.81 -10.18
C GLN A 73 14.93 9.57 -11.31
N ASN A 74 14.73 8.97 -12.48
CA ASN A 74 14.13 9.61 -13.65
C ASN A 74 12.60 9.46 -13.67
N VAL A 75 11.97 9.66 -12.52
CA VAL A 75 10.53 9.61 -12.32
C VAL A 75 10.10 10.76 -11.42
N ASN A 76 8.83 11.16 -11.48
CA ASN A 76 8.32 12.27 -10.68
C ASN A 76 8.40 11.99 -9.16
N ARG A 77 8.40 10.71 -8.76
CA ARG A 77 8.40 10.31 -7.35
C ARG A 77 9.16 9.00 -7.12
N PRO A 78 10.50 9.04 -7.01
CA PRO A 78 11.29 7.85 -6.72
C PRO A 78 10.88 7.23 -5.37
N GLY A 79 10.76 5.90 -5.31
CA GLY A 79 10.39 5.20 -4.08
C GLY A 79 8.88 5.16 -3.81
N SER A 80 8.03 5.49 -4.77
CA SER A 80 6.59 5.38 -4.64
C SER A 80 6.01 4.45 -5.70
N ILE A 81 4.83 3.89 -5.41
CA ILE A 81 3.99 3.20 -6.41
C ILE A 81 2.70 3.97 -6.61
N GLN A 82 2.22 3.98 -7.85
CA GLN A 82 0.89 4.42 -8.24
C GLN A 82 0.01 3.17 -8.45
N ILE A 83 -1.19 3.23 -7.88
CA ILE A 83 -2.22 2.21 -7.99
C ILE A 83 -3.36 2.84 -8.78
N GLU A 84 -3.53 2.43 -10.03
CA GLU A 84 -4.55 2.96 -10.93
C GLU A 84 -5.69 1.95 -11.08
N ASN A 85 -6.93 2.42 -10.97
CA ASN A 85 -8.08 1.60 -11.30
C ASN A 85 -8.29 1.56 -12.81
N VAL A 86 -7.79 0.50 -13.44
CA VAL A 86 -7.97 0.22 -14.88
C VAL A 86 -9.19 -0.67 -15.16
N GLY A 87 -9.97 -0.95 -14.12
CA GLY A 87 -11.23 -1.69 -14.19
C GLY A 87 -12.41 -0.83 -14.65
N SER A 88 -13.61 -1.38 -14.49
CA SER A 88 -14.89 -0.75 -14.79
C SER A 88 -15.81 -0.64 -13.57
N THR A 89 -15.32 -1.05 -12.40
CA THR A 89 -16.01 -0.94 -11.11
C THR A 89 -15.23 -0.01 -10.18
N ASN A 90 -15.92 0.64 -9.25
CA ASN A 90 -15.27 1.44 -8.22
C ASN A 90 -14.58 0.53 -7.22
N ILE A 91 -13.33 0.85 -6.86
CA ILE A 91 -12.61 0.17 -5.78
C ILE A 91 -12.94 0.86 -4.47
N THR A 92 -13.45 0.10 -3.53
CA THR A 92 -13.89 0.59 -2.22
C THR A 92 -12.85 0.39 -1.14
N LYS A 93 -11.97 -0.61 -1.29
CA LYS A 93 -10.92 -0.93 -0.32
C LYS A 93 -9.60 -1.27 -0.99
N ILE A 94 -8.49 -0.80 -0.41
CA ILE A 94 -7.12 -1.17 -0.78
C ILE A 94 -6.33 -1.52 0.48
N TRP A 95 -5.59 -2.62 0.47
CA TRP A 95 -4.63 -3.00 1.51
C TRP A 95 -3.43 -3.72 0.90
N PHE A 96 -2.44 -4.05 1.72
CA PHE A 96 -1.17 -4.59 1.26
C PHE A 96 -0.69 -5.76 2.09
N ASN A 97 0.05 -6.65 1.43
CA ASN A 97 0.83 -7.71 2.08
C ASN A 97 2.29 -7.61 1.64
N THR A 98 3.22 -8.01 2.50
CA THR A 98 4.64 -8.10 2.18
C THR A 98 5.17 -9.50 2.50
N THR A 99 6.13 -9.98 1.72
CA THR A 99 6.87 -11.19 2.07
C THR A 99 7.79 -10.95 3.27
N TYR A 100 8.12 -12.02 3.97
CA TYR A 100 9.10 -12.05 5.04
C TYR A 100 9.81 -13.40 5.05
N THR A 101 10.99 -13.47 5.67
CA THR A 101 11.68 -14.75 5.82
C THR A 101 10.94 -15.63 6.82
N GLY A 102 10.77 -16.90 6.45
CA GLY A 102 10.38 -17.94 7.39
C GLY A 102 8.88 -18.10 7.52
N THR A 103 8.47 -18.70 8.64
CA THR A 103 7.06 -18.97 8.95
C THR A 103 6.68 -18.27 10.23
N PHE A 104 5.60 -17.48 10.21
CA PHE A 104 5.11 -16.83 11.41
C PHE A 104 4.62 -17.89 12.43
N GLY A 105 5.20 -17.85 13.62
CA GLY A 105 5.02 -18.84 14.69
C GLY A 105 6.09 -19.95 14.74
N ASP A 106 7.08 -19.95 13.84
CA ASP A 106 8.15 -20.95 13.81
C ASP A 106 9.54 -20.30 14.05
N PRO A 107 10.14 -20.51 15.24
CA PRO A 107 11.43 -19.90 15.59
C PRO A 107 12.61 -20.48 14.80
N THR A 108 12.48 -21.66 14.18
CA THR A 108 13.57 -22.29 13.42
C THR A 108 13.89 -21.58 12.11
N THR A 109 12.99 -20.68 11.70
CA THR A 109 13.08 -19.92 10.46
C THR A 109 13.62 -18.49 10.64
N ARG A 110 14.12 -18.18 11.85
CA ARG A 110 14.65 -16.86 12.21
C ARG A 110 15.81 -16.47 11.28
N PRO A 111 15.75 -15.31 10.59
CA PRO A 111 16.76 -14.90 9.62
C PRO A 111 18.01 -14.24 10.25
N PHE A 112 17.93 -13.88 11.53
CA PHE A 112 18.89 -12.98 12.17
C PHE A 112 20.14 -13.72 12.69
N GLY A 113 21.31 -13.11 12.52
CA GLY A 113 22.57 -13.64 13.06
C GLY A 113 23.07 -14.91 12.38
N THR A 114 22.60 -15.22 11.17
CA THR A 114 23.06 -16.37 10.36
C THR A 114 24.37 -16.10 9.63
N GLY A 115 24.73 -14.83 9.44
CA GLY A 115 25.88 -14.42 8.62
C GLY A 115 25.65 -14.60 7.11
N ASP A 116 24.40 -14.74 6.69
CA ASP A 116 24.01 -14.97 5.29
C ASP A 116 22.96 -13.94 4.85
N ASN A 117 23.22 -13.26 3.72
CA ASN A 117 22.30 -12.27 3.17
C ASN A 117 21.04 -12.92 2.57
N GLY A 118 21.14 -14.17 2.09
CA GLY A 118 20.03 -14.94 1.54
C GLY A 118 18.99 -15.33 2.60
N SER A 119 19.35 -15.24 3.89
CA SER A 119 18.43 -15.44 5.00
C SER A 119 17.43 -14.28 5.16
N TYR A 120 17.70 -13.09 4.63
CA TYR A 120 16.82 -11.93 4.79
C TYR A 120 15.91 -11.73 3.58
N ASP A 121 14.69 -11.26 3.81
CA ASP A 121 13.70 -10.91 2.77
C ASP A 121 13.41 -9.41 2.80
N ALA A 122 13.63 -8.73 1.67
CA ALA A 122 13.47 -7.27 1.58
C ALA A 122 12.03 -6.80 1.85
N GLY A 123 11.02 -7.68 1.69
CA GLY A 123 9.62 -7.35 1.97
C GLY A 123 9.41 -7.02 3.44
N ASN A 124 10.15 -7.68 4.33
CA ASN A 124 10.12 -7.46 5.78
C ASN A 124 10.74 -6.11 6.19
N PHE A 125 11.32 -5.36 5.25
CA PHE A 125 11.91 -4.03 5.45
C PHE A 125 11.00 -2.90 4.96
N VAL A 126 9.90 -3.20 4.27
CA VAL A 126 9.03 -2.20 3.64
C VAL A 126 8.10 -1.53 4.66
N VAL A 127 8.11 -0.20 4.65
CA VAL A 127 7.13 0.65 5.32
C VAL A 127 6.43 1.55 4.30
N LEU A 128 5.14 1.82 4.54
CA LEU A 128 4.28 2.62 3.65
C LEU A 128 3.73 3.85 4.35
N SER A 129 3.60 4.93 3.56
CA SER A 129 2.81 6.11 3.90
C SER A 129 1.81 6.42 2.79
N LYS A 130 0.71 7.09 3.16
CA LYS A 130 -0.18 7.71 2.17
C LYS A 130 0.56 8.87 1.50
N TYR A 131 0.15 9.20 0.28
CA TYR A 131 0.70 10.32 -0.46
C TYR A 131 0.75 11.61 0.36
N ASN A 132 1.92 12.27 0.36
CA ASN A 132 2.20 13.51 1.08
C ASN A 132 2.01 13.43 2.61
N GLN A 133 2.09 12.22 3.17
CA GLN A 133 2.21 12.03 4.60
C GLN A 133 3.66 11.68 4.98
N ASN A 134 4.01 11.96 6.23
CA ASN A 134 5.35 11.71 6.78
C ASN A 134 5.40 10.47 7.67
N ASP A 135 4.26 9.80 7.85
CA ASP A 135 4.10 8.70 8.79
C ASP A 135 4.17 7.38 8.05
N TYR A 136 5.29 6.68 8.21
CA TYR A 136 5.55 5.40 7.55
C TYR A 136 5.35 4.25 8.54
N TYR A 137 4.49 3.31 8.15
CA TYR A 137 4.10 2.15 8.94
C TYR A 137 4.47 0.85 8.23
N TRP A 138 4.86 -0.14 9.01
CA TRP A 138 5.05 -1.51 8.55
C TRP A 138 3.78 -2.06 7.89
N VAL A 139 3.93 -2.69 6.71
CA VAL A 139 2.85 -3.46 6.09
C VAL A 139 2.58 -4.70 6.93
N ASN A 140 3.57 -5.59 7.03
CA ASN A 140 3.65 -6.64 8.04
C ASN A 140 5.11 -6.98 8.31
N ARG A 141 5.64 -6.49 9.43
CA ARG A 141 6.98 -6.83 9.87
C ARG A 141 6.94 -8.01 10.83
N VAL A 142 7.70 -9.06 10.56
CA VAL A 142 7.86 -10.20 11.46
C VAL A 142 9.23 -10.15 12.14
N ASP A 143 9.20 -10.29 13.47
CA ASP A 143 10.37 -10.47 14.31
C ASP A 143 10.18 -11.72 15.19
N TYR A 144 11.29 -12.28 15.66
CA TYR A 144 11.34 -13.56 16.35
C TYR A 144 12.00 -13.39 17.72
N ASN A 145 11.76 -14.35 18.61
CA ASN A 145 12.49 -14.44 19.86
C ASN A 145 14.00 -14.55 19.61
N GLU A 146 14.78 -14.04 20.55
CA GLU A 146 16.21 -14.27 20.55
C GLU A 146 16.52 -15.72 20.89
N SER A 147 17.46 -16.30 20.13
CA SER A 147 17.99 -17.65 20.39
C SER A 147 19.27 -17.61 21.22
N GLN A 148 19.84 -16.42 21.45
CA GLN A 148 21.05 -16.21 22.21
C GLN A 148 20.74 -15.29 23.39
N GLU A 149 21.32 -15.62 24.54
CA GLU A 149 21.14 -14.85 25.75
C GLU A 149 21.67 -13.43 25.59
N LEU A 150 20.84 -12.44 25.94
CA LEU A 150 21.24 -11.05 26.04
C LEU A 150 21.61 -10.75 27.50
N VAL A 151 22.91 -10.70 27.79
CA VAL A 151 23.47 -10.58 29.16
C VAL A 151 23.06 -9.31 29.92
N TYR A 152 22.46 -8.34 29.22
CA TYR A 152 22.06 -7.04 29.74
C TYR A 152 20.53 -6.87 29.77
N LEU A 153 19.76 -7.87 29.34
CA LEU A 153 18.31 -7.86 29.34
C LEU A 153 17.78 -8.69 30.51
N ASN A 154 16.95 -8.09 31.35
CA ASN A 154 16.34 -8.73 32.50
C ASN A 154 14.83 -8.92 32.26
N THR A 155 14.34 -10.15 32.36
CA THR A 155 12.92 -10.50 32.24
C THR A 155 12.47 -11.32 33.43
N PRO A 156 11.16 -11.36 33.73
CA PRO A 156 10.63 -12.32 34.69
C PRO A 156 10.95 -13.76 34.28
N THR A 157 10.97 -14.67 35.27
CA THR A 157 11.11 -16.12 35.03
C THR A 157 9.98 -16.61 34.11
N ASP A 158 10.30 -17.55 33.21
CA ASP A 158 9.36 -18.15 32.24
C ASP A 158 8.79 -17.14 31.22
N TRP A 159 9.58 -16.15 30.84
CA TRP A 159 9.25 -15.23 29.75
C TRP A 159 10.22 -15.42 28.58
N TYR A 160 9.69 -15.36 27.37
CA TYR A 160 10.51 -15.25 26.17
C TYR A 160 10.69 -13.80 25.78
N TYR A 161 11.77 -13.48 25.07
CA TYR A 161 12.03 -12.12 24.62
C TYR A 161 12.62 -12.09 23.21
N GLY A 162 12.54 -10.91 22.59
CA GLY A 162 13.07 -10.66 21.27
C GLY A 162 13.29 -9.18 21.00
N ARG A 163 13.61 -8.87 19.75
CA ARG A 163 13.80 -7.50 19.25
C ARG A 163 12.83 -7.22 18.12
N ILE A 164 12.10 -6.12 18.22
CA ILE A 164 11.43 -5.46 17.11
C ILE A 164 12.44 -4.52 16.47
N ARG A 165 12.86 -4.78 15.23
CA ARG A 165 13.94 -4.00 14.60
C ARG A 165 13.39 -2.95 13.64
N ASN A 166 13.73 -1.69 13.85
CA ASN A 166 13.13 -0.55 13.16
C ASN A 166 14.22 0.36 12.58
N GLY A 167 15.03 -0.16 11.65
CA GLY A 167 16.19 0.54 11.12
C GLY A 167 17.28 0.68 12.18
N SER A 168 17.62 1.92 12.56
CA SER A 168 18.63 2.25 13.58
C SER A 168 18.15 2.05 15.02
N GLN A 169 16.89 1.67 15.22
CA GLN A 169 16.25 1.52 16.52
C GLN A 169 15.76 0.09 16.71
N GLU A 170 16.09 -0.55 17.82
CA GLU A 170 15.56 -1.87 18.17
C GLU A 170 14.82 -1.80 19.51
N TYR A 171 13.55 -2.22 19.53
CA TYR A 171 12.76 -2.27 20.77
C TYR A 171 12.72 -3.70 21.28
N PHE A 172 13.03 -3.89 22.56
CA PHE A 172 12.88 -5.21 23.18
C PHE A 172 11.41 -5.49 23.48
N PHE A 173 11.01 -6.74 23.29
CA PHE A 173 9.75 -7.26 23.78
C PHE A 173 9.99 -8.46 24.70
N ALA A 174 9.08 -8.69 25.64
CA ALA A 174 9.05 -9.87 26.49
C ALA A 174 7.61 -10.41 26.57
N ILE A 175 7.42 -11.72 26.43
CA ILE A 175 6.13 -12.41 26.37
C ILE A 175 6.08 -13.44 27.50
N ASP A 176 5.01 -13.39 28.28
CA ASP A 176 4.73 -14.38 29.32
C ASP A 176 4.38 -15.74 28.70
N THR A 177 5.13 -16.78 29.05
CA THR A 177 4.94 -18.15 28.52
C THR A 177 4.26 -19.11 29.51
N SER A 178 3.86 -18.61 30.68
CA SER A 178 3.18 -19.42 31.69
C SER A 178 1.78 -19.90 31.27
N GLY A 179 1.16 -19.20 30.30
CA GLY A 179 -0.15 -19.51 29.74
C GLY A 179 -0.15 -19.68 28.22
N ASN A 180 -1.34 -19.72 27.62
CA ASN A 180 -1.46 -19.74 26.16
C ASN A 180 -1.07 -18.38 25.58
N CYS A 181 -0.21 -18.42 24.57
CA CYS A 181 0.35 -17.23 23.90
C CYS A 181 -0.68 -16.36 23.17
N ASN A 182 -1.95 -16.77 23.14
CA ASN A 182 -3.05 -16.06 22.51
C ASN A 182 -3.82 -15.14 23.48
N THR A 183 -3.70 -15.35 24.79
CA THR A 183 -4.35 -14.54 25.85
C THR A 183 -3.37 -14.03 26.90
N THR A 184 -2.08 -14.24 26.66
CA THR A 184 -1.01 -13.90 27.61
C THR A 184 -0.69 -12.41 27.57
N THR A 185 0.27 -12.02 28.39
CA THR A 185 0.80 -10.67 28.47
C THR A 185 2.05 -10.51 27.60
N ILE A 186 2.13 -9.39 26.89
CA ILE A 186 3.37 -8.93 26.26
C ILE A 186 3.77 -7.56 26.81
N ARG A 187 5.07 -7.39 27.04
CA ARG A 187 5.70 -6.12 27.38
C ARG A 187 6.60 -5.66 26.26
N ILE A 188 6.61 -4.36 25.98
CA ILE A 188 7.51 -3.74 25.00
C ILE A 188 8.17 -2.52 25.64
N GLY A 189 9.49 -2.41 25.46
CA GLY A 189 10.27 -1.30 25.95
C GLY A 189 9.92 0.02 25.25
N ASN A 190 9.91 1.12 26.00
CA ASN A 190 9.64 2.45 25.45
C ASN A 190 10.86 3.05 24.75
N THR A 191 12.08 2.80 25.27
CA THR A 191 13.33 3.36 24.73
C THR A 191 14.01 2.33 23.85
N PRO A 192 14.35 2.65 22.59
CA PRO A 192 15.02 1.71 21.70
C PRO A 192 16.49 1.55 22.06
N HIS A 193 16.99 0.34 21.89
CA HIS A 193 18.41 0.08 21.75
C HIS A 193 18.94 0.71 20.45
N THR A 194 20.08 1.38 20.55
CA THR A 194 20.84 1.95 19.43
C THR A 194 22.34 1.72 19.67
N THR A 195 23.19 2.20 18.76
CA THR A 195 24.66 2.13 18.94
C THR A 195 25.18 2.94 20.13
N SER A 196 24.36 3.84 20.70
CA SER A 196 24.77 4.74 21.79
C SER A 196 23.99 4.52 23.09
N GLN A 197 22.98 3.65 23.12
CA GLN A 197 22.20 3.36 24.31
C GLN A 197 21.64 1.94 24.30
N ASP A 198 21.51 1.34 25.48
CA ASP A 198 21.00 -0.03 25.61
C ASP A 198 19.47 -0.14 25.48
N GLY A 199 18.74 0.97 25.66
CA GLY A 199 17.28 1.00 25.62
C GLY A 199 16.63 0.52 26.92
N THR A 200 15.32 0.22 26.87
CA THR A 200 14.64 -0.43 28.01
C THR A 200 15.07 -1.89 28.10
N THR A 201 15.82 -2.22 29.15
CA THR A 201 16.39 -3.56 29.33
C THR A 201 15.87 -4.32 30.55
N ASP A 202 15.05 -3.70 31.41
CA ASP A 202 14.45 -4.35 32.57
C ASP A 202 12.93 -4.44 32.43
N PHE A 203 12.45 -5.66 32.29
CA PHE A 203 11.03 -6.00 32.14
C PHE A 203 10.43 -6.58 33.42
N THR A 204 11.09 -6.45 34.56
CA THR A 204 10.54 -6.87 35.86
C THR A 204 9.58 -5.85 36.45
N SER A 205 8.67 -6.34 37.30
CA SER A 205 7.63 -5.51 37.95
C SER A 205 8.23 -4.32 38.70
N GLY A 206 7.60 -3.15 38.57
CA GLY A 206 8.07 -1.88 39.12
C GLY A 206 8.69 -0.94 38.08
N ASN A 207 8.91 -1.42 36.85
CA ASN A 207 9.42 -0.63 35.72
C ASN A 207 8.34 -0.31 34.67
N GLU A 208 7.06 -0.59 34.96
CA GLU A 208 5.93 -0.20 34.12
C GLU A 208 5.84 1.33 33.99
N GLY A 209 5.58 1.82 32.78
CA GLY A 209 5.27 3.22 32.57
C GLY A 209 5.42 3.68 31.12
N THR A 210 5.44 5.00 30.93
CA THR A 210 5.48 5.63 29.61
C THR A 210 6.76 6.44 29.36
N GLY A 211 7.63 6.53 30.35
CA GLY A 211 8.91 7.26 30.31
C GLY A 211 10.08 6.42 29.79
N THR A 212 11.25 7.05 29.82
CA THR A 212 12.53 6.48 29.39
C THR A 212 12.91 5.27 30.22
N ASN A 213 13.43 4.22 29.56
CA ASN A 213 13.83 2.95 30.18
C ASN A 213 12.70 2.22 30.94
N GLN A 214 11.44 2.58 30.70
CA GLN A 214 10.26 1.85 31.18
C GLN A 214 9.70 0.96 30.06
N TYR A 215 8.79 0.05 30.42
CA TYR A 215 8.02 -0.74 29.46
C TYR A 215 6.53 -0.46 29.58
N ARG A 216 5.81 -0.76 28.49
CA ARG A 216 4.36 -0.86 28.46
C ARG A 216 3.93 -2.31 28.34
N GLU A 217 2.75 -2.60 28.83
CA GLU A 217 2.19 -3.94 28.90
C GLU A 217 0.84 -3.99 28.19
N TRP A 218 0.60 -5.08 27.47
CA TRP A 218 -0.66 -5.37 26.80
C TRP A 218 -1.08 -6.82 27.05
N THR A 219 -2.37 -7.01 27.33
CA THR A 219 -3.00 -8.33 27.31
C THR A 219 -3.44 -8.65 25.88
N LEU A 220 -3.09 -9.83 25.41
CA LEU A 220 -3.46 -10.28 24.08
C LEU A 220 -4.92 -10.74 24.04
N THR A 221 -5.58 -10.45 22.92
CA THR A 221 -6.91 -10.97 22.58
C THR A 221 -6.74 -12.16 21.65
N ALA A 222 -7.31 -13.31 22.02
CA ALA A 222 -7.18 -14.52 21.22
C ALA A 222 -7.91 -14.38 19.88
N VAL A 223 -7.20 -14.74 18.80
CA VAL A 223 -7.77 -14.89 17.45
C VAL A 223 -8.03 -16.38 17.17
N ASP A 224 -7.08 -17.22 17.57
CA ASP A 224 -7.15 -18.68 17.52
C ASP A 224 -6.39 -19.26 18.73
N ASN A 225 -6.19 -20.59 18.78
CA ASN A 225 -5.52 -21.25 19.92
C ASN A 225 -4.03 -20.90 20.10
N TYR A 226 -3.40 -20.29 19.10
CA TYR A 226 -1.96 -20.07 19.01
C TYR A 226 -1.60 -18.60 18.81
N THR A 227 -2.56 -17.78 18.36
CA THR A 227 -2.37 -16.39 17.95
C THR A 227 -3.19 -15.44 18.81
N GLY A 228 -2.50 -14.47 19.42
CA GLY A 228 -3.12 -13.36 20.14
C GLY A 228 -2.78 -12.03 19.48
N VAL A 229 -3.66 -11.05 19.60
CA VAL A 229 -3.45 -9.69 19.06
C VAL A 229 -3.65 -8.60 20.09
N ALA A 230 -2.98 -7.47 19.89
CA ALA A 230 -3.23 -6.26 20.65
C ALA A 230 -3.02 -5.00 19.80
N ASP A 231 -3.80 -3.97 20.13
CA ASP A 231 -3.54 -2.60 19.71
C ASP A 231 -2.41 -2.00 20.55
N ILE A 232 -1.25 -1.81 19.92
CA ILE A 232 -0.05 -1.34 20.62
C ILE A 232 0.44 -0.02 20.05
N TYR A 233 1.38 0.59 20.76
CA TYR A 233 2.11 1.75 20.30
C TYR A 233 3.57 1.67 20.72
N ILE A 234 4.46 1.80 19.73
CA ILE A 234 5.91 1.66 19.90
C ILE A 234 6.57 3.04 19.85
N GLY A 235 7.56 3.25 20.70
CA GLY A 235 8.31 4.50 20.80
C GLY A 235 8.09 5.23 22.13
N GLU A 236 8.90 6.27 22.32
CA GLU A 236 8.86 7.12 23.51
C GLU A 236 7.65 8.06 23.47
N ALA A 237 7.26 8.58 24.65
CA ALA A 237 6.12 9.49 24.77
C ALA A 237 6.26 10.68 23.81
N GLY A 238 5.22 10.92 22.99
CA GLY A 238 5.20 11.99 21.98
C GLY A 238 5.80 11.62 20.62
N GLN A 239 6.42 10.44 20.49
CA GLN A 239 6.95 9.91 19.22
C GLN A 239 6.48 8.46 18.97
N THR A 240 5.27 8.15 19.42
CA THR A 240 4.72 6.80 19.33
C THR A 240 4.09 6.52 17.97
N ARG A 241 4.20 5.28 17.51
CA ARG A 241 3.50 4.77 16.33
C ARG A 241 2.56 3.65 16.73
N SER A 242 1.29 3.77 16.34
CA SER A 242 0.27 2.76 16.61
C SER A 242 0.32 1.64 15.58
N TYR A 243 0.29 0.40 16.06
CA TYR A 243 0.30 -0.80 15.24
C TYR A 243 -0.68 -1.83 15.80
N CYS A 244 -1.08 -2.74 14.93
CA CYS A 244 -1.50 -4.05 15.39
C CYS A 244 -0.28 -4.93 15.59
N LEU A 245 -0.28 -5.63 16.72
CA LEU A 245 0.69 -6.66 17.04
C LEU A 245 -0.04 -7.99 17.07
N ALA A 246 0.42 -8.96 16.28
CA ALA A 246 0.09 -10.36 16.49
C ALA A 246 1.27 -11.09 17.13
N VAL A 247 0.97 -11.96 18.09
CA VAL A 247 1.92 -12.88 18.72
C VAL A 247 1.47 -14.29 18.41
N LYS A 248 2.39 -15.14 17.93
CA LYS A 248 2.07 -16.54 17.62
C LYS A 248 3.05 -17.50 18.27
N ASN A 249 2.52 -18.52 18.95
CA ASN A 249 3.30 -19.55 19.66
C ASN A 249 4.33 -18.99 20.66
N CYS A 250 4.14 -17.76 21.15
CA CYS A 250 5.11 -17.00 21.96
C CYS A 250 6.49 -16.82 21.30
N ASN A 251 6.66 -17.18 20.02
CA ASN A 251 7.97 -17.31 19.37
C ASN A 251 8.27 -16.21 18.36
N SER A 252 7.22 -15.52 17.92
CA SER A 252 7.32 -14.48 16.92
C SER A 252 6.23 -13.45 17.11
N VAL A 253 6.56 -12.22 16.73
CA VAL A 253 5.65 -11.09 16.70
C VAL A 253 5.54 -10.56 15.28
N MET A 254 4.35 -10.07 14.92
CA MET A 254 4.10 -9.39 13.66
C MET A 254 3.49 -8.02 13.92
N LEU A 255 4.15 -6.97 13.43
CA LEU A 255 3.64 -5.60 13.44
C LEU A 255 3.04 -5.24 12.10
N TYR A 256 1.81 -4.77 12.09
CA TYR A 256 1.12 -4.41 10.86
C TYR A 256 0.17 -3.23 11.04
N LYS A 257 -0.06 -2.52 9.94
CA LYS A 257 -1.09 -1.46 9.85
C LYS A 257 -1.95 -1.61 8.61
N TRP A 258 -1.31 -1.75 7.45
CA TRP A 258 -1.98 -1.76 6.15
C TRP A 258 -2.29 -3.15 5.62
N ASN A 259 -2.17 -4.18 6.45
CA ASN A 259 -2.42 -5.58 6.08
C ASN A 259 -3.69 -6.08 6.76
N MET A 260 -4.78 -6.17 6.00
CA MET A 260 -6.07 -6.68 6.47
C MET A 260 -6.20 -8.20 6.42
N ASP A 261 -5.23 -8.90 5.82
CA ASP A 261 -5.12 -10.37 5.84
C ASP A 261 -4.27 -10.87 7.02
N ALA A 262 -3.64 -9.97 7.77
CA ALA A 262 -2.79 -10.30 8.89
C ALA A 262 -3.60 -10.99 10.00
N PRO A 263 -2.98 -11.88 10.80
CA PRO A 263 -3.69 -12.61 11.84
C PRO A 263 -4.35 -11.65 12.84
N GLY A 264 -5.68 -11.74 12.94
CA GLY A 264 -6.50 -10.92 13.85
C GLY A 264 -6.70 -9.47 13.42
N ALA A 265 -6.48 -9.11 12.15
CA ALA A 265 -6.73 -7.76 11.66
C ALA A 265 -8.16 -7.27 11.94
N SER A 266 -9.15 -8.16 11.94
CA SER A 266 -10.54 -7.82 12.30
C SER A 266 -10.79 -7.58 13.78
N HIS A 267 -9.83 -7.92 14.65
CA HIS A 267 -9.92 -7.80 16.11
C HIS A 267 -9.05 -6.65 16.66
N CYS A 268 -8.31 -5.96 15.79
CA CYS A 268 -7.33 -4.97 16.17
C CYS A 268 -7.60 -3.64 15.47
N GLY A 269 -7.90 -2.59 16.23
CA GLY A 269 -8.38 -1.31 15.70
C GLY A 269 -7.35 -0.50 14.91
N ASN A 270 -6.05 -0.79 15.10
CA ASN A 270 -4.96 -0.13 14.39
C ASN A 270 -4.73 -0.70 12.99
N ALA A 271 -5.32 -1.86 12.65
CA ALA A 271 -5.30 -2.44 11.32
C ALA A 271 -6.37 -1.78 10.48
N THR A 272 -5.94 -1.16 9.39
CA THR A 272 -6.80 -0.31 8.59
C THR A 272 -6.50 -0.53 7.12
N TYR A 273 -7.53 -0.46 6.29
CA TYR A 273 -7.33 -0.33 4.85
C TYR A 273 -6.51 0.93 4.55
N PHE A 274 -5.65 0.85 3.55
CA PHE A 274 -4.93 2.00 3.03
C PHE A 274 -5.88 2.95 2.30
N LEU A 275 -6.89 2.43 1.60
CA LEU A 275 -8.02 3.19 1.10
C LEU A 275 -9.29 2.54 1.61
N ASN A 276 -10.20 3.30 2.20
CA ASN A 276 -11.54 2.85 2.58
C ASN A 276 -12.57 3.86 2.07
N ASN A 277 -13.58 3.41 1.32
CA ASN A 277 -14.61 4.28 0.73
C ASN A 277 -15.35 5.13 1.76
N GLU A 278 -15.56 4.60 2.96
CA GLU A 278 -16.24 5.33 4.04
C GLU A 278 -15.47 6.59 4.49
N THR A 279 -14.13 6.59 4.36
CA THR A 279 -13.27 7.67 4.87
C THR A 279 -12.52 8.43 3.79
N ASP A 280 -12.10 7.76 2.72
CA ASP A 280 -11.25 8.28 1.65
C ASP A 280 -12.04 8.51 0.34
N GLY A 281 -13.27 7.98 0.25
CA GLY A 281 -14.01 7.87 -1.01
C GLY A 281 -13.56 6.69 -1.86
N GLU A 282 -14.29 6.44 -2.94
CA GLU A 282 -14.01 5.33 -3.85
C GLU A 282 -12.95 5.71 -4.89
N LEU A 283 -12.11 4.74 -5.26
CA LEU A 283 -11.21 4.89 -6.39
C LEU A 283 -11.94 4.50 -7.68
N THR A 284 -12.41 5.49 -8.43
CA THR A 284 -13.19 5.28 -9.66
C THR A 284 -12.32 4.84 -10.84
N PRO A 285 -12.89 4.17 -11.86
CA PRO A 285 -12.18 3.85 -13.10
C PRO A 285 -11.45 5.05 -13.71
N GLY A 286 -10.18 4.86 -14.08
CA GLY A 286 -9.30 5.90 -14.60
C GLY A 286 -8.70 6.83 -13.55
N SER A 287 -9.00 6.62 -12.27
CA SER A 287 -8.37 7.34 -11.15
C SER A 287 -7.24 6.53 -10.53
N SER A 288 -6.34 7.21 -9.82
CA SER A 288 -5.20 6.59 -9.14
C SER A 288 -4.98 7.10 -7.73
N VAL A 289 -4.36 6.28 -6.88
CA VAL A 289 -3.81 6.66 -5.58
C VAL A 289 -2.32 6.31 -5.52
N ILE A 290 -1.55 7.05 -4.71
CA ILE A 290 -0.10 6.85 -4.55
C ILE A 290 0.20 6.33 -3.13
N ALA A 291 1.06 5.32 -3.06
CA ALA A 291 1.69 4.87 -1.82
C ALA A 291 3.19 5.17 -1.85
N ASP A 292 3.68 5.78 -0.78
CA ASP A 292 5.10 6.11 -0.62
C ASP A 292 5.79 5.02 0.16
N LEU A 293 6.89 4.49 -0.37
CA LEU A 293 7.66 3.41 0.23
C LEU A 293 8.96 3.94 0.81
N ARG A 294 9.33 3.38 1.95
CA ARG A 294 10.71 3.37 2.43
C ARG A 294 11.08 1.95 2.82
N VAL A 295 12.37 1.72 2.97
CA VAL A 295 12.88 0.48 3.56
C VAL A 295 13.66 0.80 4.82
N ARG A 296 13.43 0.06 5.90
CA ARG A 296 14.22 0.17 7.13
C ARG A 296 15.05 -1.08 7.28
N VAL A 297 16.36 -0.95 7.05
CA VAL A 297 17.32 -2.05 7.12
C VAL A 297 17.79 -2.19 8.56
N PRO A 298 17.51 -3.30 9.26
CA PRO A 298 17.97 -3.48 10.63
C PRO A 298 19.49 -3.56 10.75
N TYR A 299 20.01 -3.37 11.98
CA TYR A 299 21.36 -3.80 12.29
C TYR A 299 21.53 -5.31 12.12
N GLY A 300 22.76 -5.73 11.81
CA GLY A 300 23.12 -7.14 11.66
C GLY A 300 22.70 -7.80 10.35
N VAL A 301 22.01 -7.10 9.45
CA VAL A 301 21.78 -7.56 8.08
C VAL A 301 23.13 -7.72 7.38
N TYR A 302 23.35 -8.89 6.78
CA TYR A 302 24.62 -9.21 6.12
C TYR A 302 24.74 -8.45 4.80
N GLN A 303 25.97 -8.08 4.44
CA GLN A 303 26.25 -7.26 3.25
C GLN A 303 25.77 -7.90 1.93
N GLY A 304 25.45 -7.06 0.96
CA GLY A 304 25.03 -7.47 -0.39
C GLY A 304 23.51 -7.45 -0.58
N TYR A 305 23.06 -8.04 -1.68
CA TYR A 305 21.63 -8.16 -1.97
C TYR A 305 21.01 -9.24 -1.07
N VAL A 306 20.04 -8.84 -0.27
CA VAL A 306 19.12 -9.77 0.39
C VAL A 306 18.13 -10.35 -0.62
N LYS A 307 17.38 -11.38 -0.23
CA LYS A 307 16.34 -11.95 -1.08
C LYS A 307 15.34 -10.86 -1.47
N GLN A 308 14.98 -10.82 -2.75
CA GLN A 308 13.94 -9.92 -3.24
C GLN A 308 12.61 -10.22 -2.53
N GLY A 309 12.03 -9.16 -1.98
CA GLY A 309 10.70 -9.20 -1.39
C GLY A 309 9.61 -8.82 -2.38
N ILE A 310 8.37 -9.14 -2.03
CA ILE A 310 7.17 -8.82 -2.80
C ILE A 310 6.26 -7.97 -1.92
N LEU A 311 5.81 -6.84 -2.46
CA LEU A 311 4.69 -6.05 -1.94
C LEU A 311 3.47 -6.36 -2.83
N THR A 312 2.46 -7.01 -2.26
CA THR A 312 1.20 -7.31 -2.94
C THR A 312 0.19 -6.22 -2.64
N VAL A 313 -0.37 -5.60 -3.69
CA VAL A 313 -1.51 -4.68 -3.59
C VAL A 313 -2.79 -5.47 -3.76
N ILE A 314 -3.72 -5.34 -2.83
CA ILE A 314 -4.99 -6.06 -2.84
C ILE A 314 -6.11 -5.02 -2.86
N VAL A 315 -7.06 -5.23 -3.77
CA VAL A 315 -8.18 -4.32 -3.99
C VAL A 315 -9.49 -5.06 -3.93
N GLN A 316 -10.51 -4.38 -3.42
CA GLN A 316 -11.87 -4.88 -3.39
C GLN A 316 -12.80 -3.79 -3.93
N SER A 317 -13.71 -4.21 -4.81
CA SER A 317 -14.93 -3.47 -5.16
C SER A 317 -16.10 -4.09 -4.39
N GLU A 318 -17.08 -3.29 -4.01
CA GLU A 318 -18.38 -3.87 -3.63
C GLU A 318 -19.18 -4.13 -4.90
N GLU A 319 -19.84 -5.30 -4.98
CA GLU A 319 -20.84 -5.51 -6.03
C GLU A 319 -21.98 -4.52 -5.77
N SER A 320 -22.32 -3.72 -6.78
CA SER A 320 -23.59 -3.02 -6.78
C SER A 320 -24.69 -4.07 -6.80
N SER A 321 -25.28 -4.33 -5.64
CA SER A 321 -26.49 -5.16 -5.48
C SER A 321 -27.65 -4.64 -6.31
#